data_AF-A0A2E0SQ42-F1
#
_entry.id   AF-A0A2E0SQ42-F1
#
_cell.length_a   1.000
_cell.length_b   1.000
_cell.length_c   1.000
_cell.angle_alpha   90.00
_cell.angle_beta   90.00
_cell.angle_gamma   90.00
#
_symmetry.space_group_name_H-M   'P 1'
#
loop_
_entity.id
_entity.type
_entity.pdbx_description
1 polymer ?
#
loop_
_entity_poly.entity_id
_entity_poly.type
_entity_poly.pdbx_seq_one_letter_code
_entity_poly.pdbx_strand_id
1 'polypeptide(L)'
;MTYIAGRISDDDRFLATLLWSIFVTIMIACSRDSVATAEDTEPAPLRNVTYRNHEGETVTTSGRVLITAADGGILLEERDGYLLNIIPEAIIRQEQTDSNFSYLSADELASDLTAEVGTGFRTHKTEHYVLVSELSADYTEWAGALLEQMYGQFFREWLDLEFKVQEPETPLAVLLFQDRARFNAYVKTELLQDSLPNQGFYSVRTNRIVLIDLADGKPWHEVRGSRNSERELAEALLNTSTIVHEGVHQLCYNCGLFNRFADAPLWLSEGIALYFETPSPRSRTGWGGTGRINNSRLFRFRDRANEGRAEDSLKTLIASNEQLEHVDTALDAYSESWLFVSYLMKRKRKDFEKYLQLISTKPPLVFDDPQQRITDFESVFGDNWAELERDFLNYVRRLRPAR
;
A
#
# COMPACT_ATOMS: atom_id res chain seq x y z
N MET A 1 -4.29 51.58 2.31
CA MET A 1 -5.18 51.14 3.40
C MET A 1 -5.81 49.82 2.98
N THR A 2 -5.10 48.71 3.24
CA THR A 2 -5.36 47.74 4.33
C THR A 2 -6.35 46.66 3.84
N TYR A 3 -5.87 45.55 3.25
CA TYR A 3 -5.61 44.24 3.90
C TYR A 3 -6.81 43.68 4.67
N ILE A 4 -7.37 42.55 4.23
CA ILE A 4 -7.39 41.28 4.99
C ILE A 4 -7.35 40.12 3.98
N ALA A 5 -6.17 39.49 3.89
CA ALA A 5 -5.98 38.16 3.33
C ALA A 5 -6.25 37.13 4.43
N GLY A 6 -7.15 36.17 4.16
CA GLY A 6 -7.32 34.98 4.99
C GLY A 6 -6.26 33.95 4.58
N ARG A 7 -5.35 33.62 5.51
CA ARG A 7 -4.37 32.54 5.39
C ARG A 7 -5.09 31.20 5.16
N ILE A 8 -4.86 30.60 4.00
CA ILE A 8 -4.93 29.16 3.83
C ILE A 8 -3.55 28.65 4.26
N SER A 9 -3.48 27.75 5.24
CA SER A 9 -2.21 27.17 5.70
C SER A 9 -1.59 26.30 4.60
N ASP A 10 -0.27 26.40 4.46
CA ASP A 10 0.51 25.69 3.45
C ASP A 10 0.46 24.14 3.58
N ASP A 11 -0.09 23.60 4.66
CA ASP A 11 -0.21 22.15 4.93
C ASP A 11 -1.26 21.43 4.05
N ASP A 12 -2.25 22.13 3.49
CA ASP A 12 -3.34 21.50 2.71
C ASP A 12 -3.00 21.30 1.22
N ARG A 13 -1.86 21.83 0.76
CA ARG A 13 -1.40 21.70 -0.64
C ARG A 13 -0.53 20.47 -0.89
N PHE A 14 0.03 19.85 0.15
CA PHE A 14 0.99 18.75 0.03
C PHE A 14 0.39 17.41 -0.37
N LEU A 15 -0.92 17.32 -0.31
CA LEU A 15 -1.66 16.06 -0.34
C LEU A 15 -2.35 15.86 -1.71
N ALA A 16 -2.53 16.92 -2.51
CA ALA A 16 -3.39 16.92 -3.69
C ALA A 16 -2.72 16.41 -4.98
N THR A 17 -1.40 16.38 -5.10
CA THR A 17 -0.71 16.09 -6.39
C THR A 17 -0.62 14.60 -6.77
N LEU A 18 -1.41 13.74 -6.14
CA LEU A 18 -1.12 12.33 -5.84
C LEU A 18 -1.09 11.34 -7.04
N LEU A 19 -1.13 11.79 -8.30
CA LEU A 19 -1.86 11.02 -9.32
C LEU A 19 -1.13 10.84 -10.64
N TRP A 20 -0.40 9.72 -10.71
CA TRP A 20 -0.20 9.02 -11.96
C TRP A 20 0.10 7.53 -11.71
N SER A 21 -0.53 6.66 -12.49
CA SER A 21 0.01 5.46 -13.15
C SER A 21 0.68 4.31 -12.36
N ILE A 22 -0.11 3.26 -12.08
CA ILE A 22 0.19 1.90 -12.55
C ILE A 22 -1.11 1.27 -13.09
N PHE A 23 -1.43 1.48 -14.37
CA PHE A 23 -2.32 0.60 -15.11
C PHE A 23 -1.89 0.59 -16.58
N VAL A 24 -1.00 -0.34 -16.94
CA VAL A 24 -0.96 -0.81 -18.33
C VAL A 24 -2.07 -1.85 -18.44
N THR A 25 -3.18 -1.46 -19.05
CA THR A 25 -4.27 -2.38 -19.39
C THR A 25 -3.74 -3.40 -20.39
N ILE A 26 -3.46 -4.62 -19.94
CA ILE A 26 -3.46 -5.79 -20.81
C ILE A 26 -4.74 -6.55 -20.45
N MET A 27 -5.73 -6.50 -21.35
CA MET A 27 -6.91 -7.35 -21.27
C MET A 27 -6.46 -8.79 -21.51
N ILE A 28 -6.25 -9.56 -20.43
CA ILE A 28 -6.03 -11.00 -20.51
C ILE A 28 -7.26 -11.68 -19.94
N ALA A 29 -7.99 -12.39 -20.79
CA ALA A 29 -9.06 -13.27 -20.36
C ALA A 29 -8.44 -14.53 -19.74
N CYS A 30 -8.36 -14.60 -18.41
CA CYS A 30 -8.02 -15.83 -17.69
C CYS A 30 -9.29 -16.68 -17.49
N SER A 31 -9.22 -17.97 -17.82
CA SER A 31 -10.27 -18.94 -17.52
C SER A 31 -10.41 -19.17 -16.01
N ARG A 32 -11.64 -19.25 -15.52
CA ARG A 32 -12.05 -19.26 -14.09
C ARG A 32 -11.63 -20.47 -13.23
N ASP A 33 -10.75 -21.35 -13.70
CA ASP A 33 -10.54 -22.65 -13.07
C ASP A 33 -9.17 -22.76 -12.41
N SER A 34 -9.03 -22.19 -11.20
CA SER A 34 -8.21 -22.77 -10.12
C SER A 34 -8.31 -21.92 -8.85
N VAL A 35 -9.30 -22.22 -8.00
CA VAL A 35 -9.25 -21.81 -6.59
C VAL A 35 -8.26 -22.74 -5.90
N ALA A 36 -7.10 -22.22 -5.51
CA ALA A 36 -6.14 -22.97 -4.71
C ALA A 36 -6.68 -23.07 -3.28
N THR A 37 -7.26 -24.22 -2.94
CA THR A 37 -7.48 -24.62 -1.55
C THR A 37 -6.14 -24.97 -0.91
N ALA A 38 -5.89 -24.43 0.29
CA ALA A 38 -4.72 -24.75 1.10
C ALA A 38 -4.79 -26.21 1.62
N GLU A 39 -4.39 -27.16 0.79
CA GLU A 39 -4.00 -28.52 1.17
C GLU A 39 -2.61 -28.78 0.58
N ASP A 40 -1.66 -29.18 1.45
CA ASP A 40 -0.30 -29.70 1.15
C ASP A 40 0.20 -29.43 -0.28
N THR A 41 0.53 -28.18 -0.57
CA THR A 41 1.11 -27.81 -1.86
C THR A 41 2.56 -28.27 -1.90
N GLU A 42 2.88 -29.20 -2.80
CA GLU A 42 4.27 -29.44 -3.18
C GLU A 42 4.95 -28.10 -3.48
N PRO A 43 6.19 -27.91 -3.00
CA PRO A 43 6.90 -26.64 -3.19
C PRO A 43 6.99 -26.32 -4.68
N ALA A 44 6.57 -25.10 -5.06
CA ALA A 44 6.51 -24.70 -6.46
C ALA A 44 7.89 -24.86 -7.13
N PRO A 45 7.96 -25.40 -8.35
CA PRO A 45 9.25 -25.60 -9.03
C PRO A 45 9.88 -24.26 -9.39
N LEU A 46 11.20 -24.15 -9.21
CA LEU A 46 11.95 -23.00 -9.74
C LEU A 46 12.12 -23.18 -11.25
N ARG A 47 11.80 -22.15 -12.02
CA ARG A 47 11.92 -22.12 -13.48
C ARG A 47 12.85 -21.02 -13.94
N ASN A 48 13.68 -21.33 -14.91
CA ASN A 48 14.42 -20.35 -15.71
C ASN A 48 13.56 -19.97 -16.91
N VAL A 49 13.26 -18.69 -17.07
CA VAL A 49 12.52 -18.16 -18.21
C VAL A 49 13.40 -17.22 -19.00
N THR A 50 13.66 -17.58 -20.25
CA THR A 50 14.33 -16.73 -21.22
C THR A 50 13.28 -16.02 -22.07
N TYR A 51 13.35 -14.69 -22.14
CA TYR A 51 12.38 -13.87 -22.86
C TYR A 51 13.05 -12.64 -23.47
N ARG A 52 12.33 -11.95 -24.36
CA ARG A 52 12.73 -10.66 -24.91
C ARG A 52 12.15 -9.53 -24.07
N ASN A 53 12.99 -8.68 -23.49
CA ASN A 53 12.55 -7.53 -22.70
C ASN A 53 12.00 -6.40 -23.61
N HIS A 54 11.53 -5.31 -23.00
CA HIS A 54 10.97 -4.16 -23.73
C HIS A 54 11.99 -3.41 -24.59
N GLU A 55 13.29 -3.57 -24.32
CA GLU A 55 14.40 -3.00 -25.10
C GLU A 55 14.80 -3.92 -26.28
N GLY A 56 14.18 -5.10 -26.40
CA GLY A 56 14.48 -6.08 -27.43
C GLY A 56 15.63 -7.04 -27.09
N GLU A 57 16.18 -6.94 -25.88
CA GLU A 57 17.28 -7.77 -25.40
C GLU A 57 16.78 -9.13 -24.90
N THR A 58 17.61 -10.15 -25.05
CA THR A 58 17.31 -11.49 -24.52
C THR A 58 17.80 -11.60 -23.09
N VAL A 59 16.87 -11.76 -22.16
CA VAL A 59 17.12 -11.86 -20.71
C VAL A 59 16.66 -13.22 -20.22
N THR A 60 17.37 -13.78 -19.23
CA THR A 60 16.94 -14.98 -18.51
C THR A 60 16.80 -14.65 -17.03
N THR A 61 15.64 -14.95 -16.46
CA THR A 61 15.36 -14.77 -15.03
C THR A 61 14.88 -16.08 -14.42
N SER A 62 14.95 -16.20 -13.09
CA SER A 62 14.58 -17.39 -12.33
C SER A 62 13.44 -17.09 -11.35
N GLY A 63 12.37 -17.86 -11.39
CA GLY A 63 11.21 -17.63 -10.53
C GLY A 63 10.19 -18.77 -10.54
N ARG A 64 9.08 -18.59 -9.82
CA ARG A 64 7.91 -19.47 -9.89
C ARG A 64 6.84 -18.84 -10.79
N VAL A 65 6.18 -19.67 -11.59
CA VAL A 65 5.05 -19.22 -12.41
C VAL A 65 3.81 -19.20 -11.52
N LEU A 66 3.22 -18.02 -11.31
CA LEU A 66 2.00 -17.85 -10.55
C LEU A 66 0.76 -18.12 -11.40
N ILE A 67 0.77 -17.63 -12.64
CA ILE A 67 -0.35 -17.74 -13.58
C ILE A 67 0.20 -18.03 -14.97
N THR A 68 -0.46 -18.93 -15.69
CA THR A 68 -0.36 -19.04 -17.14
C THR A 68 -1.68 -18.61 -17.75
N ALA A 69 -1.66 -17.54 -18.52
CA ALA A 69 -2.81 -17.01 -19.22
C ALA A 69 -3.25 -17.94 -20.37
N ALA A 70 -4.51 -17.81 -20.81
CA ALA A 70 -5.06 -18.64 -21.87
C ALA A 70 -4.35 -18.46 -23.24
N ASP A 71 -3.75 -17.29 -23.46
CA ASP A 71 -2.93 -16.99 -24.65
C ASP A 71 -1.49 -17.51 -24.54
N GLY A 72 -1.09 -18.07 -23.39
CA GLY A 72 0.26 -18.57 -23.11
C GLY A 72 1.19 -17.56 -22.42
N GLY A 73 0.70 -16.35 -22.09
CA GLY A 73 1.44 -15.39 -21.28
C GLY A 73 1.63 -15.91 -19.85
N ILE A 74 2.65 -15.43 -19.16
CA ILE A 74 2.92 -15.86 -17.78
C ILE A 74 3.11 -14.68 -16.84
N LEU A 75 2.61 -14.84 -15.61
CA LEU A 75 3.02 -14.04 -14.47
C LEU A 75 4.06 -14.82 -13.67
N LEU A 76 5.30 -14.37 -13.70
CA LEU A 76 6.42 -14.95 -12.99
C LEU A 76 6.70 -14.13 -11.71
N GLU A 77 6.96 -14.82 -10.60
CA GLU A 77 7.48 -14.21 -9.38
C GLU A 77 8.94 -14.63 -9.19
N GLU A 78 9.84 -13.65 -9.17
CA GLU A 78 11.26 -13.86 -8.89
C GLU A 78 11.50 -14.10 -7.38
N ARG A 79 12.71 -14.55 -7.04
CA ARG A 79 13.05 -14.91 -5.65
C ARG A 79 13.06 -13.71 -4.70
N ASP A 80 13.23 -12.50 -5.20
CA ASP A 80 13.15 -11.26 -4.41
C ASP A 80 11.71 -10.73 -4.25
N GLY A 81 10.73 -11.42 -4.84
CA GLY A 81 9.33 -11.03 -4.85
C GLY A 81 8.93 -10.16 -6.05
N TYR A 82 9.81 -9.88 -7.01
CA TYR A 82 9.47 -9.13 -8.22
C TYR A 82 8.43 -9.87 -9.07
N LEU A 83 7.35 -9.19 -9.45
CA LEU A 83 6.34 -9.71 -10.37
C LEU A 83 6.60 -9.26 -11.80
N LEU A 84 6.88 -10.23 -12.66
CA LEU A 84 7.16 -10.05 -14.06
C LEU A 84 6.04 -10.65 -14.91
N ASN A 85 5.32 -9.79 -15.64
CA ASN A 85 4.38 -10.23 -16.67
C ASN A 85 5.11 -10.38 -18.01
N ILE A 86 5.07 -11.58 -18.60
CA ILE A 86 5.71 -11.89 -19.89
C ILE A 86 4.63 -12.33 -20.88
N ILE A 87 4.45 -11.53 -21.94
CA ILE A 87 3.53 -11.85 -23.03
C ILE A 87 4.01 -13.07 -23.83
N PRO A 88 3.11 -13.87 -24.43
CA PRO A 88 3.45 -15.12 -25.10
C PRO A 88 4.55 -14.95 -26.17
N GLU A 89 4.49 -13.88 -26.96
CA GLU A 89 5.40 -13.62 -28.08
C GLU A 89 6.82 -13.26 -27.62
N ALA A 90 6.96 -12.81 -26.37
CA ALA A 90 8.26 -12.49 -25.78
C ALA A 90 8.98 -13.72 -25.24
N ILE A 91 8.25 -14.81 -24.94
CA ILE A 91 8.82 -16.03 -24.34
C ILE A 91 9.65 -16.78 -25.38
N ILE A 92 10.93 -16.99 -25.08
CA ILE A 92 11.87 -17.74 -25.93
C ILE A 92 12.02 -19.17 -25.44
N ARG A 93 12.15 -19.36 -24.12
CA ARG A 93 12.36 -20.68 -23.49
C ARG A 93 11.89 -20.67 -22.04
N GLN A 94 11.31 -21.77 -21.59
CA GLN A 94 11.05 -22.03 -20.17
C GLN A 94 11.66 -23.38 -19.79
N GLU A 95 12.41 -23.42 -18.69
CA GLU A 95 13.04 -24.63 -18.18
C GLU A 95 12.77 -24.79 -16.70
N GLN A 96 12.25 -25.93 -16.30
CA GLN A 96 12.22 -26.29 -14.89
C GLN A 96 13.62 -26.69 -14.44
N THR A 97 14.04 -26.17 -13.29
CA THR A 97 15.30 -26.55 -12.65
C THR A 97 15.12 -27.79 -11.76
N ASP A 98 16.23 -28.37 -11.30
CA ASP A 98 16.21 -29.48 -10.33
C ASP A 98 15.86 -29.03 -8.89
N SER A 99 15.68 -27.72 -8.68
CA SER A 99 15.40 -27.09 -7.39
C SER A 99 13.97 -26.56 -7.32
N ASN A 100 13.44 -26.49 -6.09
CA ASN A 100 12.20 -25.80 -5.84
C ASN A 100 12.44 -24.30 -5.61
N PHE A 101 11.40 -23.50 -5.84
CA PHE A 101 11.41 -22.09 -5.56
C PHE A 101 11.54 -21.84 -4.06
N SER A 102 12.41 -20.89 -3.71
CA SER A 102 12.47 -20.29 -2.39
C SER A 102 12.77 -18.81 -2.55
N TYR A 103 12.16 -17.99 -1.69
CA TYR A 103 12.51 -16.58 -1.58
C TYR A 103 13.98 -16.40 -1.19
N LEU A 104 14.52 -15.22 -1.49
CA LEU A 104 15.81 -14.82 -0.96
C LEU A 104 15.75 -14.77 0.57
N SER A 105 16.80 -15.27 1.21
CA SER A 105 17.02 -15.02 2.63
C SER A 105 17.24 -13.52 2.89
N ALA A 106 17.10 -13.09 4.14
CA ALA A 106 17.31 -11.68 4.49
C ALA A 106 18.73 -11.17 4.16
N ASP A 107 19.74 -12.06 4.17
CA ASP A 107 21.11 -11.73 3.77
C ASP A 107 21.27 -11.60 2.25
N GLU A 108 20.69 -12.52 1.49
CA GLU A 108 20.68 -12.45 0.02
C GLU A 108 19.93 -11.20 -0.45
N LEU A 109 18.73 -10.95 0.09
CA LEU A 109 17.92 -9.77 -0.24
C LEU A 109 18.65 -8.46 0.09
N ALA A 110 19.31 -8.39 1.26
CA ALA A 110 20.11 -7.22 1.62
C ALA A 110 21.26 -6.97 0.64
N SER A 111 21.94 -8.05 0.22
CA SER A 111 23.04 -7.98 -0.75
C SER A 111 22.53 -7.49 -2.10
N ASP A 112 21.43 -8.06 -2.60
CA ASP A 112 20.85 -7.72 -3.90
C ASP A 112 20.36 -6.28 -3.93
N LEU A 113 19.61 -5.85 -2.90
CA LEU A 113 19.16 -4.47 -2.79
C LEU A 113 20.33 -3.47 -2.70
N THR A 114 21.38 -3.79 -1.94
CA THR A 114 22.56 -2.91 -1.82
C THR A 114 23.31 -2.81 -3.15
N ALA A 115 23.39 -3.92 -3.91
CA ALA A 115 23.97 -3.91 -5.25
C ALA A 115 23.15 -3.08 -6.23
N GLU A 116 21.82 -3.14 -6.14
CA GLU A 116 20.89 -2.36 -6.97
C GLU A 116 21.00 -0.85 -6.70
N VAL A 117 20.92 -0.43 -5.44
CA VAL A 117 20.91 1.01 -5.10
C VAL A 117 22.30 1.65 -5.10
N GLY A 118 23.36 0.83 -5.02
CA GLY A 118 24.75 1.25 -5.06
C GLY A 118 25.31 1.78 -3.74
N THR A 119 26.39 2.57 -3.83
CA THR A 119 27.12 3.05 -2.64
C THR A 119 26.34 4.11 -1.86
N GLY A 120 26.71 4.30 -0.59
CA GLY A 120 26.08 5.28 0.31
C GLY A 120 24.90 4.74 1.12
N PHE A 121 24.45 3.53 0.82
CA PHE A 121 23.42 2.83 1.58
C PHE A 121 24.02 1.92 2.66
N ARG A 122 23.24 1.71 3.71
CA ARG A 122 23.52 0.83 4.84
C ARG A 122 22.38 -0.17 4.99
N THR A 123 22.70 -1.36 5.43
CA THR A 123 21.69 -2.38 5.71
C THR A 123 21.39 -2.45 7.20
N HIS A 124 20.10 -2.56 7.53
CA HIS A 124 19.62 -2.97 8.85
C HIS A 124 18.57 -4.06 8.68
N LYS A 125 18.66 -5.15 9.46
CA LYS A 125 17.71 -6.26 9.41
C LYS A 125 17.02 -6.39 10.75
N THR A 126 15.74 -6.68 10.71
CA THR A 126 14.92 -7.01 11.89
C THR A 126 14.44 -8.46 11.79
N GLU A 127 13.41 -8.83 12.54
CA GLU A 127 12.81 -10.17 12.46
C GLU A 127 12.11 -10.36 11.11
N HIS A 128 11.35 -9.35 10.65
CA HIS A 128 10.54 -9.43 9.45
C HIS A 128 11.03 -8.55 8.29
N TYR A 129 11.90 -7.55 8.53
CA TYR A 129 12.25 -6.53 7.54
C TYR A 129 13.74 -6.51 7.18
N VAL A 130 14.01 -6.12 5.93
CA VAL A 130 15.34 -5.75 5.42
C VAL A 130 15.28 -4.29 4.95
N LEU A 131 15.98 -3.42 5.67
CA LEU A 131 16.07 -2.00 5.38
C LEU A 131 17.41 -1.69 4.70
N VAL A 132 17.37 -0.99 3.57
CA VAL A 132 18.55 -0.44 2.88
C VAL A 132 18.39 1.08 2.82
N SER A 133 19.27 1.80 3.52
CA SER A 133 19.04 3.19 3.92
C SER A 133 20.26 4.10 3.71
N GLU A 134 20.06 5.29 3.14
CA GLU A 134 21.08 6.36 3.10
C GLU A 134 21.23 7.08 4.46
N LEU A 135 20.26 6.92 5.35
CA LEU A 135 20.15 7.65 6.60
C LEU A 135 21.13 7.11 7.66
N SER A 136 21.14 7.74 8.83
CA SER A 136 21.96 7.32 9.95
C SER A 136 21.54 5.93 10.47
N ALA A 137 22.45 5.27 11.21
CA ALA A 137 22.13 4.00 11.86
C ALA A 137 20.96 4.15 12.86
N ASP A 138 20.97 5.20 13.69
CA ASP A 138 19.90 5.48 14.66
C ASP A 138 18.54 5.67 13.99
N TYR A 139 18.47 6.41 12.88
CA TYR A 139 17.22 6.56 12.14
C TYR A 139 16.75 5.23 11.57
N THR A 140 17.66 4.47 10.95
CA THR A 140 17.31 3.21 10.28
C THR A 140 16.85 2.16 11.30
N GLU A 141 17.50 2.08 12.47
CA GLU A 141 17.08 1.24 13.59
C GLU A 141 15.71 1.66 14.14
N TRP A 142 15.47 2.97 14.28
CA TRP A 142 14.16 3.49 14.68
C TRP A 142 13.04 3.12 13.70
N ALA A 143 13.28 3.29 12.40
CA ALA A 143 12.33 2.94 11.35
C ALA A 143 12.02 1.43 11.36
N GLY A 144 13.04 0.58 11.50
CA GLY A 144 12.86 -0.86 11.65
C GLY A 144 12.03 -1.22 12.88
N ALA A 145 12.31 -0.62 14.04
CA ALA A 145 11.53 -0.85 15.25
C ALA A 145 10.08 -0.37 15.15
N LEU A 146 9.83 0.73 14.42
CA LEU A 146 8.48 1.22 14.13
C LEU A 146 7.70 0.22 13.26
N LEU A 147 8.33 -0.30 12.21
CA LEU A 147 7.74 -1.31 11.32
C LEU A 147 7.42 -2.60 12.07
N GLU A 148 8.31 -3.08 12.94
CA GLU A 148 8.05 -4.24 13.80
C GLU A 148 6.88 -4.02 14.78
N GLN A 149 6.81 -2.83 15.38
CA GLN A 149 5.68 -2.47 16.24
C GLN A 149 4.37 -2.47 15.44
N MET A 150 4.39 -1.94 14.22
CA MET A 150 3.25 -1.93 13.31
C MET A 150 2.86 -3.35 12.91
N TYR A 151 3.80 -4.19 12.51
CA TYR A 151 3.60 -5.60 12.17
C TYR A 151 2.80 -6.32 13.27
N GLY A 152 3.29 -6.28 14.51
CA GLY A 152 2.61 -6.93 15.62
C GLY A 152 1.20 -6.38 15.88
N GLN A 153 0.98 -5.08 15.68
CA GLN A 153 -0.35 -4.47 15.84
C GLN A 153 -1.30 -4.81 14.69
N PHE A 154 -0.78 -4.91 13.46
CA PHE A 154 -1.54 -5.30 12.27
C PHE A 154 -2.13 -6.69 12.47
N PHE A 155 -1.30 -7.69 12.77
CA PHE A 155 -1.79 -9.05 13.02
C PHE A 155 -2.76 -9.12 14.20
N ARG A 156 -2.53 -8.35 15.28
CA ARG A 156 -3.48 -8.26 16.40
C ARG A 156 -4.86 -7.74 16.01
N GLU A 157 -4.95 -6.78 15.08
CA GLU A 157 -6.25 -6.28 14.60
C GLU A 157 -7.02 -7.37 13.82
N TRP A 158 -6.34 -8.40 13.33
CA TRP A 158 -6.89 -9.47 12.50
C TRP A 158 -6.85 -10.86 13.16
N LEU A 159 -6.47 -10.98 14.44
CA LEU A 159 -6.34 -12.27 15.15
C LEU A 159 -7.67 -13.03 15.29
N ASP A 160 -8.76 -12.31 15.58
CA ASP A 160 -10.07 -12.90 15.87
C ASP A 160 -10.94 -13.12 14.62
N LEU A 161 -10.34 -12.96 13.44
CA LEU A 161 -11.03 -13.13 12.17
C LEU A 161 -11.35 -14.60 11.87
N GLU A 162 -12.52 -14.84 11.28
CA GLU A 162 -12.78 -16.10 10.57
C GLU A 162 -11.86 -16.24 9.34
N PHE A 163 -11.50 -15.11 8.72
CA PHE A 163 -10.49 -14.99 7.68
C PHE A 163 -9.07 -14.91 8.27
N LYS A 164 -8.30 -16.00 8.21
CA LYS A 164 -6.94 -16.02 8.75
C LYS A 164 -5.96 -15.31 7.81
N VAL A 165 -5.49 -14.13 8.21
CA VAL A 165 -4.29 -13.52 7.61
C VAL A 165 -3.08 -14.41 7.85
N GLN A 166 -2.20 -14.48 6.86
CA GLN A 166 -0.98 -15.29 6.90
C GLN A 166 0.22 -14.42 7.23
N GLU A 167 1.22 -14.98 7.91
CA GLU A 167 2.50 -14.27 8.05
C GLU A 167 3.22 -14.22 6.69
N PRO A 168 3.93 -13.13 6.36
CA PRO A 168 4.68 -13.04 5.11
C PRO A 168 5.70 -14.18 4.98
N GLU A 169 5.73 -14.83 3.82
CA GLU A 169 6.69 -15.90 3.51
C GLU A 169 8.11 -15.37 3.20
N THR A 170 8.25 -14.05 3.06
CA THR A 170 9.47 -13.37 2.61
C THR A 170 9.88 -12.28 3.60
N PRO A 171 11.18 -12.01 3.77
CA PRO A 171 11.64 -10.77 4.37
C PRO A 171 11.07 -9.57 3.61
N LEU A 172 10.60 -8.57 4.34
CA LEU A 172 9.94 -7.39 3.81
C LEU A 172 10.95 -6.27 3.52
N ALA A 173 11.10 -5.92 2.25
CA ALA A 173 12.10 -4.95 1.79
C ALA A 173 11.65 -3.49 1.95
N VAL A 174 12.58 -2.65 2.41
CA VAL A 174 12.37 -1.20 2.59
C VAL A 174 13.61 -0.43 2.12
N LEU A 175 13.40 0.53 1.24
CA LEU A 175 14.42 1.47 0.76
C LEU A 175 14.19 2.84 1.37
N LEU A 176 15.19 3.41 2.03
CA LEU A 176 15.12 4.75 2.64
C LEU A 176 16.14 5.68 1.98
N PHE A 177 15.64 6.63 1.23
CA PHE A 177 16.45 7.67 0.58
C PHE A 177 16.56 8.91 1.46
N GLN A 178 17.72 9.55 1.43
CA GLN A 178 17.93 10.91 1.92
C GLN A 178 18.07 11.88 0.74
N ASP A 179 18.65 11.43 -0.38
CA ASP A 179 18.87 12.25 -1.57
C ASP A 179 17.64 12.23 -2.49
N ARG A 180 17.05 13.41 -2.72
CA ARG A 180 15.86 13.59 -3.58
C ARG A 180 16.11 13.24 -5.04
N ALA A 181 17.31 13.49 -5.56
CA ALA A 181 17.62 13.18 -6.95
C ALA A 181 17.74 11.67 -7.16
N ARG A 182 18.35 10.93 -6.21
CA ARG A 182 18.40 9.47 -6.24
C ARG A 182 17.03 8.84 -6.07
N PHE A 183 16.21 9.36 -5.14
CA PHE A 183 14.82 8.92 -5.00
C PHE A 183 14.03 9.11 -6.30
N ASN A 184 14.12 10.29 -6.93
CA ASN A 184 13.44 10.54 -8.20
C ASN A 184 13.97 9.66 -9.34
N ALA A 185 15.28 9.37 -9.38
CA ALA A 185 15.85 8.44 -10.35
C ALA A 185 15.32 7.00 -10.15
N TYR A 186 15.15 6.57 -8.91
CA TYR A 186 14.53 5.30 -8.57
C TYR A 186 13.06 5.26 -9.02
N VAL A 187 12.27 6.27 -8.64
CA VAL A 187 10.87 6.45 -9.04
C VAL A 187 10.72 6.41 -10.56
N LYS A 188 11.59 7.09 -11.29
CA LYS A 188 11.55 7.12 -12.75
C LYS A 188 11.77 5.75 -13.37
N THR A 189 12.64 4.95 -12.78
CA THR A 189 12.93 3.61 -13.27
C THR A 189 11.78 2.65 -12.94
N GLU A 190 11.28 2.70 -11.71
CA GLU A 190 10.28 1.76 -11.19
C GLU A 190 8.85 2.06 -11.68
N LEU A 191 8.45 3.33 -11.62
CA LEU A 191 7.08 3.78 -11.90
C LEU A 191 6.91 4.45 -13.28
N LEU A 192 8.00 4.68 -14.00
CA LEU A 192 8.02 5.45 -15.26
C LEU A 192 7.51 6.89 -15.09
N GLN A 193 7.77 7.51 -13.93
CA GLN A 193 7.35 8.88 -13.60
C GLN A 193 8.54 9.75 -13.22
N ASP A 194 8.54 11.02 -13.62
CA ASP A 194 9.69 11.90 -13.36
C ASP A 194 9.88 12.21 -11.86
N SER A 195 8.79 12.24 -11.09
CA SER A 195 8.83 12.39 -9.64
C SER A 195 7.52 11.92 -9.01
N LEU A 196 7.57 11.64 -7.71
CA LEU A 196 6.38 11.56 -6.88
C LEU A 196 6.29 12.80 -6.00
N PRO A 197 5.09 13.37 -5.82
CA PRO A 197 4.86 14.40 -4.81
C PRO A 197 4.94 13.82 -3.38
N ASN A 198 4.74 12.50 -3.26
CA ASN A 198 4.69 11.78 -2.00
C ASN A 198 6.08 11.53 -1.43
N GLN A 199 6.09 11.18 -0.14
CA GLN A 199 7.29 10.89 0.63
C GLN A 199 7.68 9.42 0.56
N GLY A 200 6.92 8.64 -0.19
CA GLY A 200 7.17 7.25 -0.46
C GLY A 200 5.99 6.56 -1.14
N PHE A 201 6.16 5.27 -1.40
CA PHE A 201 5.16 4.36 -1.95
C PHE A 201 5.54 2.90 -1.65
N TYR A 202 4.54 2.05 -1.55
CA TYR A 202 4.68 0.60 -1.70
C TYR A 202 4.50 0.21 -3.18
N SER A 203 5.45 -0.55 -3.72
CA SER A 203 5.33 -1.12 -5.07
C SER A 203 4.76 -2.53 -5.02
N VAL A 204 3.58 -2.72 -5.59
CA VAL A 204 2.97 -4.04 -5.81
C VAL A 204 3.84 -4.92 -6.71
N ARG A 205 4.64 -4.32 -7.60
CA ARG A 205 5.51 -5.03 -8.54
C ARG A 205 6.75 -5.60 -7.84
N THR A 206 7.55 -4.75 -7.20
CA THR A 206 8.79 -5.17 -6.54
C THR A 206 8.58 -5.72 -5.14
N ASN A 207 7.39 -5.51 -4.54
CA ASN A 207 7.06 -5.84 -3.15
C ASN A 207 7.80 -5.00 -2.09
N ARG A 208 8.23 -3.79 -2.46
CA ARG A 208 9.13 -2.96 -1.64
C ARG A 208 8.43 -1.69 -1.20
N ILE A 209 8.75 -1.25 0.00
CA ILE A 209 8.48 0.12 0.42
C ILE A 209 9.66 0.99 -0.01
N VAL A 210 9.38 2.14 -0.62
CA VAL A 210 10.41 3.11 -1.02
C VAL A 210 10.03 4.45 -0.43
N LEU A 211 10.85 4.98 0.48
CA LEU A 211 10.59 6.24 1.17
C LEU A 211 11.74 7.22 0.95
N ILE A 212 11.43 8.50 1.13
CA ILE A 212 12.39 9.57 1.23
C ILE A 212 12.14 10.39 2.49
N ASP A 213 13.21 10.62 3.23
CA ASP A 213 13.17 11.34 4.48
C ASP A 213 12.76 12.82 4.30
N LEU A 214 11.81 13.27 5.12
CA LEU A 214 11.47 14.68 5.29
C LEU A 214 11.99 15.31 6.58
N ALA A 215 12.53 14.53 7.51
CA ALA A 215 12.88 15.00 8.86
C ALA A 215 14.38 15.33 8.99
N ASP A 216 15.07 15.54 7.88
CA ASP A 216 16.51 15.88 7.83
C ASP A 216 17.37 14.86 8.61
N GLY A 217 17.04 13.58 8.47
CA GLY A 217 17.69 12.45 9.11
C GLY A 217 17.39 12.30 10.60
N LYS A 218 16.44 13.06 11.16
CA LYS A 218 16.11 13.05 12.58
C LYS A 218 14.93 12.12 12.87
N PRO A 219 15.11 11.05 13.66
CA PRO A 219 14.00 10.19 14.07
C PRO A 219 13.08 10.90 15.08
N TRP A 220 11.84 10.43 15.21
CA TRP A 220 10.85 11.06 16.08
C TRP A 220 11.32 11.26 17.53
N HIS A 221 12.07 10.31 18.10
CA HIS A 221 12.53 10.42 19.49
C HIS A 221 13.54 11.55 19.72
N GLU A 222 14.32 11.90 18.70
CA GLU A 222 15.23 13.05 18.73
C GLU A 222 14.44 14.35 18.59
N VAL A 223 13.53 14.41 17.62
CA VAL A 223 12.75 15.62 17.32
C VAL A 223 11.85 16.02 18.50
N ARG A 224 11.22 15.06 19.19
CA ARG A 224 10.43 15.37 20.40
C ARG A 224 11.28 15.78 21.61
N GLY A 225 12.54 15.34 21.66
CA GLY A 225 13.42 15.44 22.83
C GLY A 225 14.13 16.79 22.92
N SER A 226 14.09 17.55 21.84
CA SER A 226 14.80 18.81 21.65
C SER A 226 13.83 19.97 21.43
N ARG A 227 14.32 21.21 21.60
CA ARG A 227 13.56 22.42 21.24
C ARG A 227 13.57 22.59 19.72
N ASN A 228 12.66 21.92 19.04
CA ASN A 228 12.46 22.04 17.59
C ASN A 228 11.28 22.95 17.25
N SER A 229 11.23 23.39 16.01
CA SER A 229 10.11 24.16 15.46
C SER A 229 8.86 23.29 15.30
N GLU A 230 7.68 23.92 15.25
CA GLU A 230 6.42 23.22 14.94
C GLU A 230 6.47 22.50 13.59
N ARG A 231 7.20 23.09 12.63
CA ARG A 231 7.43 22.51 11.31
C ARG A 231 8.22 21.20 11.38
N GLU A 232 9.35 21.18 12.09
CA GLU A 232 10.16 19.96 12.24
C GLU A 232 9.38 18.85 12.95
N LEU A 233 8.56 19.20 13.94
CA LEU A 233 7.66 18.24 14.61
C LEU A 233 6.63 17.68 13.63
N ALA A 234 6.05 18.53 12.78
CA ALA A 234 5.09 18.11 11.76
C ALA A 234 5.75 17.21 10.70
N GLU A 235 6.93 17.57 10.19
CA GLU A 235 7.70 16.77 9.23
C GLU A 235 8.06 15.38 9.80
N ALA A 236 8.49 15.30 11.07
CA ALA A 236 8.80 14.02 11.72
C ALA A 236 7.56 13.13 11.96
N LEU A 237 6.42 13.73 12.32
CA LEU A 237 5.16 13.00 12.45
C LEU A 237 4.64 12.52 11.09
N LEU A 238 4.84 13.33 10.05
CA LEU A 238 4.46 12.99 8.70
C LEU A 238 5.30 11.84 8.15
N ASN A 239 6.62 11.87 8.34
CA ASN A 239 7.50 10.72 8.08
C ASN A 239 7.01 9.44 8.79
N THR A 240 6.68 9.56 10.09
CA THR A 240 6.16 8.42 10.87
C THR A 240 4.86 7.89 10.27
N SER A 241 3.94 8.78 9.88
CA SER A 241 2.68 8.44 9.22
C SER A 241 2.93 7.71 7.90
N THR A 242 3.84 8.22 7.05
CA THR A 242 4.18 7.62 5.75
C THR A 242 4.80 6.23 5.91
N ILE A 243 5.76 6.05 6.84
CA ILE A 243 6.35 4.72 7.10
C ILE A 243 5.27 3.70 7.46
N VAL A 244 4.33 4.09 8.33
CA VAL A 244 3.22 3.19 8.72
C VAL A 244 2.25 2.97 7.56
N HIS A 245 1.91 4.00 6.81
CA HIS A 245 0.99 3.93 5.67
C HIS A 245 1.47 2.92 4.64
N GLU A 246 2.71 3.07 4.16
CA GLU A 246 3.30 2.14 3.17
C GLU A 246 3.56 0.75 3.78
N GLY A 247 3.92 0.71 5.07
CA GLY A 247 4.03 -0.52 5.85
C GLY A 247 2.75 -1.35 5.83
N VAL A 248 1.59 -0.68 5.98
CA VAL A 248 0.28 -1.34 5.96
C VAL A 248 -0.04 -1.86 4.56
N HIS A 249 0.26 -1.11 3.50
CA HIS A 249 0.11 -1.63 2.13
C HIS A 249 0.94 -2.90 1.94
N GLN A 250 2.23 -2.86 2.29
CA GLN A 250 3.10 -4.02 2.19
C GLN A 250 2.51 -5.23 2.93
N LEU A 251 2.05 -5.06 4.17
CA LEU A 251 1.43 -6.16 4.90
C LEU A 251 0.15 -6.67 4.24
N CYS A 252 -0.75 -5.80 3.78
CA CYS A 252 -2.00 -6.21 3.14
C CYS A 252 -1.74 -7.14 1.94
N TYR A 253 -0.72 -6.84 1.13
CA TYR A 253 -0.34 -7.64 -0.05
C TYR A 253 0.53 -8.87 0.24
N ASN A 254 1.04 -9.03 1.47
CA ASN A 254 1.89 -10.16 1.87
C ASN A 254 1.23 -11.10 2.89
N CYS A 255 0.07 -10.72 3.45
CA CYS A 255 -0.65 -11.53 4.43
C CYS A 255 -1.93 -12.19 3.89
N GLY A 256 -2.13 -12.11 2.57
CA GLY A 256 -3.30 -12.65 1.89
C GLY A 256 -4.55 -11.76 1.95
N LEU A 257 -4.46 -10.53 2.48
CA LEU A 257 -5.62 -9.62 2.47
C LEU A 257 -5.94 -9.14 1.05
N PHE A 258 -4.91 -8.83 0.28
CA PHE A 258 -4.99 -8.53 -1.15
C PHE A 258 -3.97 -9.35 -1.93
N ASN A 259 -4.32 -9.70 -3.17
CA ASN A 259 -3.36 -10.29 -4.10
C ASN A 259 -2.70 -9.20 -4.93
N ARG A 260 -1.37 -9.30 -5.09
CA ARG A 260 -0.63 -8.39 -5.96
C ARG A 260 -1.10 -8.57 -7.41
N PHE A 261 -1.28 -7.46 -8.12
CA PHE A 261 -1.89 -7.38 -9.47
C PHE A 261 -3.36 -7.82 -9.59
N ALA A 262 -4.08 -8.08 -8.49
CA ALA A 262 -5.53 -8.27 -8.54
C ALA A 262 -6.29 -6.94 -8.32
N ASP A 263 -7.60 -6.93 -8.59
CA ASP A 263 -8.46 -5.78 -8.28
C ASP A 263 -8.61 -5.56 -6.77
N ALA A 264 -7.83 -4.64 -6.22
CA ALA A 264 -8.02 -4.11 -4.88
C ALA A 264 -8.57 -2.67 -5.00
N PRO A 265 -9.86 -2.42 -4.71
CA PRO A 265 -10.43 -1.08 -4.81
C PRO A 265 -9.64 -0.06 -3.98
N LEU A 266 -9.31 1.10 -4.56
CA LEU A 266 -8.43 2.07 -3.88
C LEU A 266 -9.05 2.56 -2.57
N TRP A 267 -10.36 2.79 -2.51
CA TRP A 267 -11.02 3.23 -1.28
C TRP A 267 -10.78 2.27 -0.11
N LEU A 268 -10.66 0.98 -0.40
CA LEU A 268 -10.45 -0.07 0.58
C LEU A 268 -8.98 -0.13 1.00
N SER A 269 -8.07 -0.24 0.03
CA SER A 269 -6.62 -0.32 0.27
C SER A 269 -6.13 0.91 1.05
N GLU A 270 -6.48 2.09 0.57
CA GLU A 270 -6.12 3.38 1.16
C GLU A 270 -6.86 3.61 2.48
N GLY A 271 -8.15 3.30 2.54
CA GLY A 271 -8.92 3.42 3.77
C GLY A 271 -8.36 2.58 4.91
N ILE A 272 -7.83 1.37 4.62
CA ILE A 272 -7.12 0.53 5.59
C ILE A 272 -5.79 1.17 6.00
N ALA A 273 -4.95 1.60 5.05
CA ALA A 273 -3.69 2.28 5.37
C ALA A 273 -3.93 3.50 6.27
N LEU A 274 -4.89 4.36 5.91
CA LEU A 274 -5.30 5.53 6.70
C LEU A 274 -5.86 5.17 8.09
N TYR A 275 -6.54 4.03 8.23
CA TYR A 275 -7.05 3.55 9.53
C TYR A 275 -5.91 3.20 10.49
N PHE A 276 -4.77 2.75 9.97
CA PHE A 276 -3.58 2.41 10.74
C PHE A 276 -2.60 3.59 10.91
N GLU A 277 -2.51 4.54 9.97
CA GLU A 277 -1.40 5.52 9.90
C GLU A 277 -1.34 6.54 11.04
N THR A 278 -2.44 6.76 11.77
CA THR A 278 -2.65 8.00 12.55
C THR A 278 -1.46 8.33 13.46
N PRO A 279 -0.72 9.43 13.20
CA PRO A 279 0.42 9.82 14.02
C PRO A 279 -0.04 10.38 15.37
N SER A 280 0.85 10.36 16.36
CA SER A 280 0.58 10.88 17.69
C SER A 280 1.81 11.49 18.34
N PRO A 281 1.79 12.81 18.64
CA PRO A 281 2.90 13.46 19.36
C PRO A 281 3.05 12.97 20.80
N ARG A 282 2.02 12.30 21.34
CA ARG A 282 2.07 11.69 22.69
C ARG A 282 2.71 10.30 22.68
N SER A 283 2.91 9.70 21.51
CA SER A 283 3.48 8.36 21.38
C SER A 283 5.00 8.38 21.47
N ARG A 284 5.56 7.29 22.03
CA ARG A 284 7.01 7.12 22.09
C ARG A 284 7.63 6.93 20.69
N THR A 285 6.89 6.37 19.75
CA THR A 285 7.38 6.12 18.39
C THR A 285 6.85 7.11 17.36
N GLY A 286 6.02 8.06 17.79
CA GLY A 286 5.37 9.03 16.91
C GLY A 286 4.10 8.48 16.28
N TRP A 287 3.85 7.18 16.42
CA TRP A 287 2.68 6.49 15.90
C TRP A 287 1.62 6.24 16.99
N GLY A 288 0.37 6.60 16.73
CA GLY A 288 -0.73 6.54 17.69
C GLY A 288 -1.38 5.16 17.86
N GLY A 289 -1.00 4.18 17.03
CA GLY A 289 -1.66 2.89 16.93
C GLY A 289 -2.88 2.92 15.98
N THR A 290 -3.48 1.75 15.78
CA THR A 290 -4.58 1.55 14.84
C THR A 290 -5.92 2.11 15.33
N GLY A 291 -6.77 2.54 14.38
CA GLY A 291 -8.14 2.95 14.62
C GLY A 291 -8.33 4.23 15.44
N ARG A 292 -7.32 5.10 15.46
CA ARG A 292 -7.38 6.42 16.11
C ARG A 292 -8.09 7.43 15.21
N ILE A 293 -8.54 8.53 15.80
CA ILE A 293 -9.19 9.60 15.04
C ILE A 293 -8.12 10.45 14.35
N ASN A 294 -8.14 10.45 13.02
CA ASN A 294 -7.39 11.41 12.21
C ASN A 294 -8.20 12.71 12.10
N ASN A 295 -7.78 13.73 12.86
CA ASN A 295 -8.50 15.00 12.92
C ASN A 295 -8.56 15.72 11.57
N SER A 296 -7.47 15.70 10.79
CA SER A 296 -7.43 16.34 9.47
C SER A 296 -8.48 15.74 8.52
N ARG A 297 -8.52 14.40 8.42
CA ARG A 297 -9.50 13.70 7.59
C ARG A 297 -10.94 13.91 8.08
N LEU A 298 -11.16 13.88 9.40
CA LEU A 298 -12.49 14.11 9.98
C LEU A 298 -13.01 15.52 9.67
N PHE A 299 -12.16 16.54 9.78
CA PHE A 299 -12.57 17.92 9.49
C PHE A 299 -12.80 18.10 7.99
N ARG A 300 -11.89 17.63 7.14
CA ARG A 300 -12.06 17.69 5.69
C ARG A 300 -13.38 17.05 5.22
N PHE A 301 -13.68 15.84 5.68
CA PHE A 301 -14.94 15.20 5.32
C PHE A 301 -16.16 16.00 5.81
N ARG A 302 -16.09 16.61 7.00
CA ARG A 302 -17.19 17.45 7.51
C ARG A 302 -17.39 18.71 6.68
N ASP A 303 -16.32 19.35 6.26
CA ASP A 303 -16.37 20.51 5.38
C ASP A 303 -17.01 20.12 4.05
N ARG A 304 -16.53 19.04 3.43
CA ARG A 304 -17.13 18.49 2.19
C ARG A 304 -18.60 18.12 2.35
N ALA A 305 -18.98 17.52 3.47
CA ALA A 305 -20.38 17.18 3.75
C ALA A 305 -21.27 18.43 3.88
N ASN A 306 -20.75 19.53 4.41
CA ASN A 306 -21.46 20.81 4.52
C ASN A 306 -21.56 21.55 3.17
N GLU A 307 -20.59 21.36 2.28
CA GLU A 307 -20.52 22.00 0.95
C GLU A 307 -21.39 21.32 -0.11
N GLY A 308 -22.02 20.19 0.21
CA GLY A 308 -22.93 19.48 -0.70
C GLY A 308 -22.33 18.20 -1.27
N ARG A 309 -21.90 17.29 -0.39
CA ARG A 309 -21.53 15.91 -0.78
C ARG A 309 -22.70 15.23 -1.49
N ALA A 310 -22.41 14.55 -2.60
CA ALA A 310 -23.41 13.85 -3.41
C ALA A 310 -24.12 12.74 -2.62
N GLU A 311 -25.40 12.49 -2.92
CA GLU A 311 -26.21 11.48 -2.24
C GLU A 311 -25.74 10.05 -2.54
N ASP A 312 -25.13 9.82 -3.70
CA ASP A 312 -24.60 8.55 -4.18
C ASP A 312 -23.08 8.39 -3.96
N SER A 313 -22.47 9.28 -3.16
CA SER A 313 -21.02 9.36 -2.99
C SER A 313 -20.39 8.01 -2.58
N LEU A 314 -20.95 7.26 -1.62
CA LEU A 314 -20.43 5.94 -1.28
C LEU A 314 -20.46 4.96 -2.46
N LYS A 315 -21.55 4.96 -3.23
CA LYS A 315 -21.68 4.08 -4.40
C LYS A 315 -20.65 4.43 -5.47
N THR A 316 -20.46 5.72 -5.73
CA THR A 316 -19.43 6.18 -6.69
C THR A 316 -18.01 5.84 -6.24
N LEU A 317 -17.72 5.99 -4.94
CA LEU A 317 -16.42 5.66 -4.34
C LEU A 317 -16.10 4.16 -4.43
N ILE A 318 -17.11 3.30 -4.27
CA ILE A 318 -16.95 1.83 -4.39
C ILE A 318 -16.80 1.41 -5.85
N ALA A 319 -17.57 2.02 -6.75
CA ALA A 319 -17.61 1.64 -8.15
C ALA A 319 -16.35 2.06 -8.93
N SER A 320 -15.71 3.18 -8.57
CA SER A 320 -14.63 3.77 -9.36
C SER A 320 -13.50 4.33 -8.50
N ASN A 321 -12.28 4.23 -9.03
CA ASN A 321 -11.10 4.86 -8.46
C ASN A 321 -11.00 6.35 -8.83
N GLU A 322 -11.80 6.84 -9.78
CA GLU A 322 -11.68 8.16 -10.40
C GLU A 322 -11.58 9.32 -9.40
N GLN A 323 -12.37 9.30 -8.32
CA GLN A 323 -12.33 10.37 -7.30
C GLN A 323 -11.04 10.36 -6.48
N LEU A 324 -10.47 9.19 -6.24
CA LEU A 324 -9.15 9.04 -5.61
C LEU A 324 -8.05 9.40 -6.60
N GLU A 325 -8.31 9.19 -7.90
CA GLU A 325 -7.39 9.39 -9.02
C GLU A 325 -7.30 10.82 -9.58
N HIS A 326 -8.12 11.76 -9.09
CA HIS A 326 -8.10 13.17 -9.51
C HIS A 326 -7.64 14.14 -8.41
N VAL A 327 -6.69 15.03 -8.76
CA VAL A 327 -5.99 15.95 -7.85
C VAL A 327 -6.95 16.79 -7.00
N ASP A 328 -8.04 17.25 -7.63
CA ASP A 328 -9.01 18.14 -6.99
C ASP A 328 -9.96 17.40 -6.02
N THR A 329 -10.15 16.10 -6.18
CA THR A 329 -11.11 15.30 -5.40
C THR A 329 -10.46 14.28 -4.48
N ALA A 330 -9.20 13.93 -4.73
CA ALA A 330 -8.48 12.85 -4.07
C ALA A 330 -8.58 12.95 -2.55
N LEU A 331 -8.35 14.14 -2.01
CA LEU A 331 -8.28 14.32 -0.56
C LEU A 331 -9.60 14.16 0.16
N ASP A 332 -10.68 14.55 -0.49
CA ASP A 332 -12.02 14.31 0.02
C ASP A 332 -12.34 12.81 -0.06
N ALA A 333 -11.97 12.15 -1.16
CA ALA A 333 -12.15 10.72 -1.34
C ALA A 333 -11.32 9.87 -0.36
N TYR A 334 -10.08 10.28 -0.03
CA TYR A 334 -9.27 9.68 1.02
C TYR A 334 -9.91 9.85 2.40
N SER A 335 -10.42 11.04 2.68
CA SER A 335 -11.08 11.34 3.96
C SER A 335 -12.36 10.51 4.12
N GLU A 336 -13.12 10.33 3.05
CA GLU A 336 -14.29 9.45 2.99
C GLU A 336 -13.91 7.98 3.13
N SER A 337 -12.89 7.52 2.41
CA SER A 337 -12.36 6.14 2.48
C SER A 337 -11.93 5.76 3.90
N TRP A 338 -11.17 6.63 4.58
CA TRP A 338 -10.78 6.45 5.97
C TRP A 338 -11.99 6.34 6.90
N LEU A 339 -12.95 7.27 6.79
CA LEU A 339 -14.14 7.25 7.63
C LEU A 339 -15.01 6.02 7.36
N PHE A 340 -15.11 5.61 6.11
CA PHE A 340 -15.92 4.48 5.70
C PHE A 340 -15.31 3.17 6.20
N VAL A 341 -14.00 2.95 6.00
CA VAL A 341 -13.30 1.81 6.61
C VAL A 341 -13.41 1.84 8.13
N SER A 342 -13.26 3.01 8.77
CA SER A 342 -13.46 3.16 10.23
C SER A 342 -14.87 2.76 10.66
N TYR A 343 -15.91 3.17 9.91
CA TYR A 343 -17.29 2.76 10.14
C TYR A 343 -17.46 1.24 10.00
N LEU A 344 -16.96 0.65 8.90
CA LEU A 344 -17.08 -0.78 8.65
C LEU A 344 -16.37 -1.59 9.74
N MET A 345 -15.15 -1.22 10.10
CA MET A 345 -14.37 -1.82 11.19
C MET A 345 -15.08 -1.75 12.54
N LYS A 346 -15.75 -0.64 12.87
CA LYS A 346 -16.37 -0.44 14.19
C LYS A 346 -17.84 -0.86 14.28
N ARG A 347 -18.56 -0.94 13.17
CA ARG A 347 -20.02 -1.14 13.14
C ARG A 347 -20.49 -2.32 12.28
N LYS A 348 -19.71 -2.71 11.28
CA LYS A 348 -20.06 -3.77 10.31
C LYS A 348 -18.93 -4.80 10.19
N ARG A 349 -18.20 -5.04 11.29
CA ARG A 349 -16.94 -5.79 11.29
C ARG A 349 -17.05 -7.15 10.59
N LYS A 350 -18.04 -7.98 10.96
CA LYS A 350 -18.25 -9.30 10.33
C LYS A 350 -18.52 -9.23 8.83
N ASP A 351 -19.28 -8.24 8.37
CA ASP A 351 -19.56 -8.07 6.94
C ASP A 351 -18.32 -7.53 6.22
N PHE A 352 -17.57 -6.64 6.86
CA PHE A 352 -16.28 -6.17 6.34
C PHE A 352 -15.28 -7.31 6.15
N GLU A 353 -15.22 -8.25 7.09
CA GLU A 353 -14.37 -9.44 6.98
C GLU A 353 -14.77 -10.33 5.80
N LYS A 354 -16.08 -10.57 5.59
CA LYS A 354 -16.57 -11.30 4.42
C LYS A 354 -16.21 -10.59 3.12
N TYR A 355 -16.32 -9.27 3.09
CA TYR A 355 -15.93 -8.48 1.92
C TYR A 355 -14.43 -8.59 1.66
N LEU A 356 -13.58 -8.48 2.68
CA LEU A 356 -12.14 -8.70 2.57
C LEU A 356 -11.80 -10.11 2.06
N GLN A 357 -12.51 -11.13 2.55
CA GLN A 357 -12.36 -12.50 2.05
C GLN A 357 -12.78 -12.63 0.58
N LEU A 358 -13.81 -11.92 0.15
CA LEU A 358 -14.18 -11.88 -1.27
C LEU A 358 -13.05 -11.24 -2.08
N ILE A 359 -12.57 -10.07 -1.66
CA ILE A 359 -11.47 -9.36 -2.36
C ILE A 359 -10.19 -10.19 -2.40
N SER A 360 -9.84 -10.92 -1.33
CA SER A 360 -8.64 -11.75 -1.30
C SER A 360 -8.67 -12.95 -2.25
N THR A 361 -9.86 -13.32 -2.76
CA THR A 361 -9.99 -14.36 -3.78
C THR A 361 -9.88 -13.85 -5.21
N LYS A 362 -9.78 -12.52 -5.41
CA LYS A 362 -9.70 -11.94 -6.75
C LYS A 362 -8.37 -12.36 -7.43
N PRO A 363 -8.43 -12.89 -8.66
CA PRO A 363 -7.24 -13.36 -9.34
C PRO A 363 -6.40 -12.18 -9.85
N PRO A 364 -5.07 -12.29 -9.83
CA PRO A 364 -4.20 -11.33 -10.49
C PRO A 364 -4.50 -11.18 -11.99
N LEU A 365 -4.24 -9.98 -12.52
CA LEU A 365 -4.44 -9.57 -13.91
C LEU A 365 -5.91 -9.54 -14.38
N VAL A 366 -6.87 -9.68 -13.47
CA VAL A 366 -8.29 -9.48 -13.72
C VAL A 366 -8.77 -8.26 -12.93
N PHE A 367 -9.24 -7.26 -13.66
CA PHE A 367 -9.72 -6.00 -13.09
C PHE A 367 -11.21 -5.84 -13.32
N ASP A 368 -11.94 -5.61 -12.24
CA ASP A 368 -13.39 -5.54 -12.27
C ASP A 368 -13.86 -4.20 -12.80
N ASP A 369 -14.93 -4.25 -13.58
CA ASP A 369 -15.65 -3.05 -13.98
C ASP A 369 -16.47 -2.46 -12.80
N PRO A 370 -16.95 -1.21 -12.93
CA PRO A 370 -17.72 -0.57 -11.86
C PRO A 370 -18.95 -1.36 -11.41
N GLN A 371 -19.62 -2.08 -12.31
CA GLN A 371 -20.83 -2.84 -11.99
C GLN A 371 -20.48 -4.11 -11.22
N GLN A 372 -19.38 -4.78 -11.55
CA GLN A 372 -18.90 -5.94 -10.81
C GLN A 372 -18.48 -5.54 -9.39
N ARG A 373 -17.76 -4.41 -9.21
CA ARG A 373 -17.42 -3.88 -7.87
C ARG A 373 -18.65 -3.58 -7.02
N ILE A 374 -19.68 -2.97 -7.61
CA ILE A 374 -20.98 -2.74 -6.93
C ILE A 374 -21.61 -4.07 -6.53
N THR A 375 -21.63 -5.04 -7.45
CA THR A 375 -22.26 -6.35 -7.23
C THR A 375 -21.57 -7.11 -6.10
N ASP A 376 -20.23 -7.12 -6.08
CA ASP A 376 -19.44 -7.71 -5.01
C ASP A 376 -19.76 -7.08 -3.65
N PHE A 377 -19.83 -5.75 -3.61
CA PHE A 377 -20.16 -5.01 -2.40
C PHE A 377 -21.59 -5.30 -1.90
N GLU A 378 -22.58 -5.24 -2.80
CA GLU A 378 -23.99 -5.52 -2.49
C GLU A 378 -24.19 -6.98 -2.04
N SER A 379 -23.39 -7.93 -2.53
CA SER A 379 -23.46 -9.34 -2.09
C SER A 379 -23.17 -9.52 -0.60
N VAL A 380 -22.46 -8.58 0.02
CA VAL A 380 -22.06 -8.63 1.43
C VAL A 380 -22.85 -7.64 2.29
N PHE A 381 -23.04 -6.41 1.81
CA PHE A 381 -23.67 -5.33 2.59
C PHE A 381 -25.15 -5.09 2.25
N GLY A 382 -25.67 -5.73 1.20
CA GLY A 382 -27.01 -5.50 0.66
C GLY A 382 -27.07 -4.30 -0.29
N ASP A 383 -28.22 -4.13 -0.93
CA ASP A 383 -28.49 -3.11 -1.96
C ASP A 383 -29.17 -1.83 -1.42
N ASN A 384 -29.43 -1.76 -0.10
CA ASN A 384 -30.04 -0.59 0.54
C ASN A 384 -29.02 0.52 0.81
N TRP A 385 -28.52 1.14 -0.26
CA TRP A 385 -27.55 2.24 -0.23
C TRP A 385 -27.99 3.42 0.65
N ALA A 386 -29.27 3.78 0.62
CA ALA A 386 -29.79 4.91 1.40
C ALA A 386 -29.69 4.67 2.92
N GLU A 387 -29.91 3.42 3.37
CA GLU A 387 -29.72 3.05 4.77
C GLU A 387 -28.24 3.04 5.16
N LEU A 388 -27.38 2.46 4.33
CA LEU A 388 -25.94 2.42 4.56
C LEU A 388 -25.37 3.84 4.70
N GLU A 389 -25.71 4.73 3.77
CA GLU A 389 -25.30 6.13 3.74
C GLU A 389 -25.77 6.87 5.01
N ARG A 390 -27.04 6.72 5.38
CA ARG A 390 -27.60 7.32 6.61
C ARG A 390 -26.86 6.83 7.86
N ASP A 391 -26.61 5.54 7.97
CA ASP A 391 -25.94 4.94 9.12
C ASP A 391 -24.47 5.36 9.22
N PHE A 392 -23.79 5.42 8.07
CA PHE A 392 -22.43 5.95 7.95
C PHE A 392 -22.36 7.41 8.41
N LEU A 393 -23.19 8.29 7.86
CA LEU A 393 -23.20 9.71 8.24
C LEU A 393 -23.56 9.91 9.73
N ASN A 394 -24.46 9.09 10.28
CA ASN A 394 -24.76 9.09 11.71
C ASN A 394 -23.58 8.66 12.58
N TYR A 395 -22.77 7.71 12.12
CA TYR A 395 -21.51 7.35 12.77
C TYR A 395 -20.55 8.55 12.79
N VAL A 396 -20.32 9.21 11.63
CA VAL A 396 -19.41 10.36 11.51
C VAL A 396 -19.83 11.54 12.42
N ARG A 397 -21.13 11.83 12.50
CA ARG A 397 -21.68 12.89 13.39
C ARG A 397 -21.37 12.64 14.88
N ARG A 398 -21.26 11.37 15.29
CA ARG A 398 -20.98 10.99 16.68
C ARG A 398 -19.49 11.02 17.02
N LEU A 399 -18.61 11.00 16.03
CA LEU A 399 -17.17 11.09 16.25
C LEU A 399 -16.78 12.42 16.90
N ARG A 400 -15.82 12.35 17.82
CA ARG A 400 -15.23 13.51 18.47
C ARG A 400 -13.77 13.61 18.06
N PRO A 401 -13.28 14.82 17.71
CA PRO A 401 -11.86 15.01 17.44
C PRO A 401 -11.00 14.49 18.59
N ALA A 402 -9.86 13.90 18.28
CA ALA A 402 -8.86 13.54 19.27
C ALA A 402 -8.38 14.80 20.00
N ARG A 403 -8.33 14.73 21.34
CA ARG A 403 -7.78 15.78 22.21
C ARG A 403 -6.27 15.78 22.18
#